data_AF-U2DHI8-F1
#
_entry.id   AF-U2DHI8-F1
#
_cell.length_a   1.000
_cell.length_b   1.000
_cell.length_c   1.000
_cell.angle_alpha   90.00
_cell.angle_beta   90.00
_cell.angle_gamma   90.00
#
_symmetry.space_group_name_H-M   'P 1'
#
loop_
_entity.id
_entity.type
_entity.pdbx_description
1 polymer ?
#
loop_
_entity_poly.entity_id
_entity_poly.type
_entity_poly.pdbx_seq_one_letter_code
_entity_poly.pdbx_strand_id
1 'polypeptide(L)'
;MMKRVAVITSSDKGYRGEREDLSGPAVKEIMEAVGYEVVSVDVLPDDRGMLGSRMAEIADLGLAELILTTGGTGFSRRDVTPEATEDVIERRVPGIP
;
A
#
# COMPACT_ATOMS: atom_id res chain seq x y z
N MET A 1 -1.92 -9.37 21.45
CA MET A 1 -2.44 -9.78 20.13
C MET A 1 -1.53 -9.15 19.08
N MET A 2 -1.09 -9.92 18.08
CA MET A 2 -0.22 -9.42 17.02
C MET A 2 -1.04 -8.49 16.11
N LYS A 3 -0.52 -7.33 15.72
CA LYS A 3 -1.22 -6.41 14.81
C LYS A 3 -1.00 -6.87 13.37
N ARG A 4 -2.02 -6.71 12.53
CA ARG A 4 -2.03 -7.10 11.12
C ARG A 4 -1.68 -5.90 10.24
N VAL A 5 -0.88 -6.15 9.22
CA VAL A 5 -0.48 -5.15 8.21
C VAL A 5 -0.71 -5.67 6.80
N ALA A 6 -1.18 -4.80 5.93
CA ALA A 6 -1.25 -5.02 4.49
C ALA A 6 -0.20 -4.16 3.78
N VAL A 7 0.42 -4.71 2.74
CA VAL A 7 1.42 -3.99 1.92
C VAL A 7 0.90 -3.86 0.50
N ILE A 8 0.98 -2.66 -0.08
CA ILE A 8 0.56 -2.39 -1.46
C ILE A 8 1.72 -1.72 -2.21
N THR A 9 2.24 -2.38 -3.24
CA THR A 9 3.19 -1.78 -4.18
C THR A 9 2.43 -1.15 -5.35
N SER A 10 2.56 0.16 -5.55
CA SER A 10 2.09 0.87 -6.75
C SER A 10 3.18 0.86 -7.82
N SER A 11 2.95 0.10 -8.90
CA SER A 11 3.90 0.00 -10.00
C SER A 11 3.24 -0.60 -11.24
N ASP A 12 3.08 0.22 -12.27
CA ASP A 12 2.67 -0.24 -13.61
C ASP A 12 3.47 -1.43 -14.14
N LYS A 13 4.80 -1.35 -14.03
CA LYS A 13 5.71 -2.40 -14.52
C LYS A 13 5.64 -3.65 -13.64
N GLY A 14 5.48 -3.46 -12.33
CA GLY A 14 5.33 -4.55 -11.38
C GLY A 14 4.04 -5.33 -11.65
N TYR A 15 2.93 -4.61 -11.82
CA TYR A 15 1.63 -5.18 -12.12
C TYR A 15 1.60 -5.97 -13.44
N ARG A 16 2.31 -5.48 -14.47
CA ARG A 16 2.46 -6.19 -15.76
C ARG A 16 3.52 -7.30 -15.75
N GLY A 17 4.23 -7.52 -14.64
CA GLY A 17 5.31 -8.51 -14.55
C GLY A 17 6.58 -8.13 -15.34
N GLU A 18 6.72 -6.88 -15.76
CA GLU A 18 7.87 -6.36 -16.50
C GLU A 18 9.05 -6.01 -15.57
N ARG A 19 8.79 -5.89 -14.26
CA ARG A 19 9.79 -5.66 -13.22
C ARG A 19 9.40 -6.43 -11.98
N GLU A 20 10.35 -7.16 -11.40
CA GLU A 20 10.17 -7.80 -10.10
C GLU A 20 9.91 -6.75 -9.00
N ASP A 21 8.94 -7.02 -8.13
CA ASP A 21 8.73 -6.22 -6.93
C ASP A 21 9.69 -6.66 -5.82
N LEU A 22 10.68 -5.82 -5.53
CA LEU A 22 11.59 -5.99 -4.40
C LEU A 22 11.15 -5.22 -3.15
N SER A 23 10.24 -4.26 -3.30
CA SER A 23 9.82 -3.36 -2.22
C SER A 23 8.78 -4.02 -1.33
N GLY A 24 7.74 -4.64 -1.91
CA GLY A 24 6.72 -5.36 -1.16
C GLY A 24 7.32 -6.44 -0.23
N PRO A 25 8.18 -7.35 -0.74
CA PRO A 25 8.87 -8.34 0.09
C PRO A 25 9.74 -7.73 1.20
N ALA A 26 10.50 -6.66 0.90
CA ALA A 26 11.33 -6.01 1.92
C ALA A 26 10.49 -5.39 3.05
N VAL A 27 9.36 -4.76 2.73
CA VAL A 27 8.44 -4.22 3.75
C VAL A 27 7.83 -5.35 4.59
N LYS A 28 7.44 -6.47 3.96
CA LYS A 28 6.97 -7.67 4.66
C LYS A 28 8.00 -8.16 5.69
N GLU A 29 9.25 -8.35 5.26
CA GLU A 29 10.32 -8.83 6.14
C GLU A 29 10.55 -7.90 7.34
N ILE A 30 10.60 -6.59 7.11
CA ILE A 30 10.73 -5.58 8.18
C ILE A 30 9.58 -5.69 9.18
N MET A 31 8.36 -5.87 8.68
CA MET A 31 7.16 -5.88 9.51
C MET A 31 7.03 -7.15 10.34
N GLU A 32 7.31 -8.31 9.76
CA GLU A 32 7.38 -9.58 10.47
C GLU A 32 8.46 -9.54 11.55
N ALA A 33 9.63 -8.94 11.27
CA ALA A 33 10.73 -8.81 12.23
C ALA A 33 10.38 -7.96 13.46
N VAL A 34 9.49 -6.96 13.33
CA VAL A 34 9.01 -6.14 14.45
C VAL A 34 7.69 -6.62 15.05
N GLY A 35 7.25 -7.83 14.70
CA GLY A 35 6.12 -8.51 15.32
C GLY A 35 4.74 -8.13 14.79
N TYR A 36 4.63 -7.77 13.51
CA TYR A 36 3.35 -7.70 12.82
C TYR A 36 3.05 -9.00 12.05
N GLU A 37 1.77 -9.27 11.84
CA GLU A 37 1.29 -10.30 10.91
C GLU A 37 1.03 -9.66 9.54
N VAL A 38 1.78 -10.05 8.51
CA VAL A 38 1.57 -9.52 7.16
C VAL A 38 0.48 -10.34 6.46
N VAL A 39 -0.70 -9.75 6.33
CA VAL A 39 -1.91 -10.46 5.83
C VAL A 39 -2.11 -10.34 4.32
N SER A 40 -1.51 -9.33 3.68
CA SER A 40 -1.47 -9.22 2.22
C SER A 40 -0.20 -8.50 1.75
N VAL A 41 0.26 -8.88 0.56
CA VAL A 41 1.31 -8.19 -0.20
C VAL A 41 0.81 -8.11 -1.64
N ASP A 42 0.27 -6.95 -1.99
CA ASP A 42 -0.40 -6.71 -3.27
C ASP A 42 0.50 -5.86 -4.18
N VAL A 43 0.49 -6.13 -5.49
CA VAL A 43 1.06 -5.24 -6.51
C VAL A 43 -0.08 -4.73 -7.36
N LEU A 44 -0.23 -3.41 -7.46
CA LEU A 44 -1.27 -2.73 -8.23
C LEU A 44 -0.64 -1.75 -9.23
N PRO A 45 -1.30 -1.47 -10.36
CA PRO A 45 -0.81 -0.46 -11.28
C PRO A 45 -0.96 0.94 -10.68
N ASP A 46 -0.31 1.92 -11.30
CA ASP A 46 -0.44 3.33 -10.96
C ASP A 46 -1.81 3.86 -11.45
N ASP A 47 -2.86 3.39 -10.79
CA ASP A 47 -4.28 3.64 -11.05
C ASP A 47 -4.97 4.05 -9.74
N ARG A 48 -5.45 5.30 -9.70
CA ARG A 48 -6.05 5.91 -8.53
C ARG A 48 -7.26 5.12 -8.00
N GLY A 49 -8.09 4.59 -8.90
CA GLY A 49 -9.31 3.87 -8.54
C GLY A 49 -9.01 2.49 -7.94
N MET A 50 -8.09 1.74 -8.53
CA MET A 50 -7.66 0.43 -8.02
C MET A 50 -6.96 0.55 -6.66
N LEU A 51 -6.05 1.51 -6.51
CA LEU A 51 -5.34 1.76 -5.25
C LEU A 51 -6.33 2.15 -4.14
N GLY A 52 -7.19 3.14 -4.38
CA GLY A 52 -8.19 3.60 -3.42
C GLY A 52 -9.14 2.46 -3.01
N SER A 53 -9.67 1.74 -4.01
CA SER A 53 -10.62 0.64 -3.76
C SER A 53 -10.00 -0.48 -2.91
N ARG A 54 -8.73 -0.82 -3.15
CA ARG A 54 -8.04 -1.84 -2.35
C ARG A 54 -7.77 -1.36 -0.92
N MET A 55 -7.34 -0.10 -0.75
CA MET A 55 -7.14 0.49 0.58
C MET A 55 -8.46 0.52 1.38
N ALA A 56 -9.55 0.94 0.75
CA ALA A 56 -10.88 0.97 1.34
C ALA A 56 -11.36 -0.44 1.71
N GLU A 57 -11.24 -1.42 0.81
CA GLU A 57 -11.60 -2.81 1.09
C GLU A 57 -10.86 -3.37 2.33
N ILE A 58 -9.55 -3.15 2.41
CA ILE A 58 -8.74 -3.61 3.56
C ILE A 58 -9.24 -2.99 4.86
N ALA A 59 -9.55 -1.68 4.85
CA ALA A 59 -10.02 -0.95 6.02
C ALA A 59 -11.46 -1.35 6.40
N ASP A 60 -12.40 -1.29 5.46
CA ASP A 60 -13.83 -1.51 5.67
C ASP A 60 -14.14 -2.95 6.12
N LEU A 61 -13.40 -3.94 5.60
CA LEU A 61 -13.53 -5.34 6.00
C LEU A 61 -12.70 -5.68 7.25
N GLY A 62 -11.94 -4.73 7.79
CA GLY A 62 -11.10 -4.93 8.96
C GLY A 62 -10.01 -6.00 8.75
N LEU A 63 -9.42 -6.07 7.55
CA LEU A 63 -8.39 -7.05 7.22
C LEU A 63 -7.06 -6.74 7.91
N ALA A 64 -6.70 -5.46 8.05
CA ALA A 64 -5.47 -5.00 8.69
C ALA A 64 -5.69 -3.73 9.53
N GLU A 65 -4.86 -3.53 10.56
CA GLU A 65 -4.84 -2.28 11.34
C GLU A 65 -3.88 -1.23 10.77
N LEU A 66 -3.01 -1.64 9.83
CA LEU A 66 -2.05 -0.80 9.15
C LEU A 66 -1.99 -1.17 7.66
N ILE A 67 -1.94 -0.15 6.80
CA ILE A 67 -1.69 -0.32 5.37
C ILE A 67 -0.40 0.46 5.06
N LEU A 68 0.56 -0.21 4.41
CA LEU A 68 1.80 0.40 3.95
C LEU A 68 1.85 0.38 2.43
N THR A 69 1.82 1.55 1.82
CA THR A 69 2.00 1.70 0.37
C THR A 69 3.47 1.95 0.03
N THR A 70 3.95 1.43 -1.10
CA THR A 70 5.27 1.74 -1.66
C THR A 70 5.19 2.02 -3.16
N GLY A 71 5.78 3.12 -3.61
CA GLY A 71 5.69 3.60 -4.99
C GLY A 71 4.52 4.56 -5.27
N GLY A 72 4.55 5.21 -6.43
CA GLY A 72 3.49 6.12 -6.89
C GLY A 72 3.39 7.46 -6.15
N THR A 73 4.43 7.90 -5.42
CA THR A 73 4.46 9.14 -4.62
C THR A 73 5.41 10.22 -5.17
N GLY A 74 5.99 10.00 -6.35
CA GLY A 74 6.93 10.93 -7.00
C GLY A 74 6.26 12.08 -7.77
N PHE A 75 6.99 12.63 -8.75
CA PHE A 75 6.54 13.73 -9.60
C PHE A 75 6.08 13.30 -11.01
N SER A 76 6.02 12.00 -11.29
CA SER A 76 5.49 11.49 -12.56
C SER A 76 4.00 11.79 -12.66
N ARG A 77 3.49 11.96 -13.89
CA ARG A 77 2.04 12.03 -14.14
C ARG A 77 1.28 10.75 -13.73
N ARG A 78 2.02 9.66 -13.55
CA ARG A 78 1.47 8.38 -13.09
C ARG A 78 1.53 8.25 -11.57
N ASP A 79 2.31 9.05 -10.86
CA ASP A 79 2.37 8.99 -9.40
C ASP A 79 1.06 9.55 -8.84
N VAL A 80 0.19 8.66 -8.34
CA VAL A 80 -1.17 8.98 -7.87
C VAL A 80 -1.50 8.36 -6.51
N THR A 81 -0.53 7.73 -5.84
CA THR A 81 -0.74 7.09 -4.54
C THR A 81 -1.23 8.11 -3.49
N PRO A 82 -0.64 9.32 -3.35
CA PRO A 82 -1.15 10.31 -2.39
C PRO A 82 -2.61 10.68 -2.66
N GLU A 83 -2.97 10.94 -3.91
CA GLU A 83 -4.34 11.31 -4.30
C GLU A 83 -5.34 10.17 -4.10
N ALA A 84 -4.92 8.93 -4.30
CA ALA A 84 -5.72 7.73 -4.01
C ALA A 84 -5.91 7.53 -2.50
N THR A 85 -4.88 7.83 -1.69
CA THR A 85 -4.98 7.78 -0.23
C THR A 85 -5.93 8.85 0.29
N GLU A 86 -5.83 10.09 -0.21
CA GLU A 86 -6.72 11.19 0.20
C GLU A 86 -8.19 10.94 -0.14
N ASP A 87 -8.50 10.11 -1.15
CA ASP A 87 -9.89 9.76 -1.49
C ASP A 87 -10.57 8.88 -0.44
N VAL A 88 -9.80 8.12 0.35
CA VAL A 88 -10.34 7.05 1.20
C VAL A 88 -10.08 7.24 2.69
N ILE A 89 -9.18 8.14 3.08
CA ILE A 89 -8.95 8.45 4.49
C ILE A 89 -10.04 9.36 5.06
N GLU A 90 -10.42 9.13 6.30
CA GLU A 90 -11.33 10.02 7.02
C GLU A 90 -10.63 11.27 7.56
N ARG A 91 -9.34 11.13 7.92
CA ARG A 91 -8.55 12.19 8.54
C ARG A 91 -7.05 12.00 8.29
N ARG A 92 -6.38 13.10 7.98
CA ARG A 92 -4.91 13.17 7.82
C ARG A 92 -4.19 13.22 9.16
N VAL A 93 -2.97 12.68 9.21
CA VAL A 93 -2.03 12.82 10.33
C VAL A 93 -0.75 13.49 9.82
N PRO A 94 -0.70 14.83 9.69
CA PRO A 94 0.41 15.51 9.00
C PRO A 94 1.78 15.39 9.69
N GLY A 95 1.83 14.89 10.93
CA GLY A 95 3.09 14.59 11.63
C GLY A 95 3.72 13.26 11.22
N ILE A 96 3.01 12.43 10.46
CA ILE A 96 3.51 11.22 9.81
C ILE A 96 3.38 11.48 8.30
N PRO A 97 4.41 12.09 7.68
CA PRO A 97 4.38 12.45 6.26
C PRO A 97 4.55 11.24 5.35
#